data_AF-A0A822IXU3-F1
#
_entry.id   AF-A0A822IXU3-F1
#
_cell.length_a   1.000
_cell.length_b   1.000
_cell.length_c   1.000
_cell.angle_alpha   90.00
_cell.angle_beta   90.00
_cell.angle_gamma   90.00
#
_symmetry.space_group_name_H-M   'P 1'
#
loop_
_entity.id
_entity.type
_entity.pdbx_description
1 polymer ?
#
loop_
_entity_poly.entity_id
_entity_poly.type
_entity_poly.pdbx_seq_one_letter_code
_entity_poly.pdbx_strand_id
1 'polypeptide(L)' 'MGEVVKLQKSGKDLVIAIPTAICENLDLKDGNEVEIEQFTCGGDNGLRIRLKK' A
#
# COMPACT_ATOMS: atom_id res chain seq x y z
N MET A 1 12.82 -1.50 9.56
CA MET A 1 11.59 -1.71 10.36
C MET A 1 10.52 -0.85 9.71
N GLY A 2 9.40 -1.42 9.28
CA GLY A 2 8.34 -0.67 8.57
C GLY A 2 7.54 0.23 9.49
N GLU A 3 6.83 1.22 8.93
CA GLU A 3 5.85 2.00 9.70
C GLU A 3 4.58 1.19 9.94
N VAL A 4 4.04 1.28 11.15
CA VAL A 4 2.77 0.65 11.52
C VAL A 4 1.64 1.64 11.28
N VAL A 5 0.76 1.34 10.33
CA VAL A 5 -0.44 2.11 10.02
C VAL A 5 -1.71 1.32 10.32
N LYS A 6 -2.83 2.01 10.50
CA LYS A 6 -4.13 1.40 10.81
C LYS A 6 -5.03 1.40 9.56
N LEU A 7 -5.62 0.24 9.27
CA LEU A 7 -6.71 0.11 8.29
C LEU A 7 -7.94 0.87 8.79
N GLN A 8 -8.53 1.68 7.91
CA GLN A 8 -9.74 2.44 8.18
C GLN A 8 -10.86 1.98 7.24
N LYS A 9 -12.11 2.04 7.71
CA LYS A 9 -13.27 1.69 6.88
C LYS A 9 -13.74 2.91 6.11
N SER A 10 -13.95 2.76 4.80
CA SER A 10 -14.59 3.77 3.95
C SER A 10 -15.68 3.10 3.13
N GLY A 11 -16.95 3.30 3.50
CA GLY A 11 -18.07 2.62 2.87
C GLY A 11 -17.98 1.09 2.98
N LYS A 12 -17.86 0.40 1.83
CA LYS A 12 -17.69 -1.05 1.74
C LYS A 12 -16.22 -1.49 1.69
N ASP A 13 -15.30 -0.53 1.62
CA ASP A 13 -13.88 -0.76 1.39
C ASP A 13 -13.05 -0.48 2.65
N LEU A 14 -11.81 -0.95 2.63
CA LEU A 14 -10.77 -0.57 3.59
C LEU A 14 -9.76 0.36 2.92
N VAL A 15 -9.39 1.42 3.63
CA VAL A 15 -8.41 2.41 3.18
C VAL A 15 -7.23 2.39 4.15
N ILE A 16 -6.02 2.41 3.60
CA ILE A 16 -4.80 2.73 4.33
C ILE A 16 -4.30 4.09 3.89
N ALA A 17 -3.94 4.95 4.85
CA ALA A 17 -3.18 6.14 4.54
C ALA A 17 -1.71 5.74 4.47
N ILE A 18 -1.09 5.89 3.29
CA ILE A 18 0.34 5.68 3.10
C ILE A 18 1.05 6.99 3.46
N PRO A 19 1.98 6.99 4.43
CA PRO A 19 2.72 8.19 4.82
C PRO A 19 3.46 8.82 3.62
N THR A 20 3.43 10.15 3.53
CA THR A 20 3.93 10.90 2.38
C THR A 20 5.40 10.60 2.07
N ALA A 21 6.22 10.39 3.10
CA ALA A 21 7.62 10.01 2.95
C ALA A 21 7.81 8.66 2.23
N ILE A 22 6.90 7.69 2.43
CA ILE A 22 6.93 6.43 1.69
C ILE A 22 6.51 6.66 0.23
N CYS A 23 5.48 7.48 0.01
CA CYS A 23 5.03 7.84 -1.34
C CYS A 23 6.14 8.53 -2.16
N GLU A 24 6.85 9.49 -1.57
CA GLU A 24 7.98 10.19 -2.19
C GLU A 24 9.10 9.24 -2.61
N ASN A 25 9.47 8.30 -1.74
CA ASN A 25 10.51 7.31 -2.04
C ASN A 25 10.12 6.32 -3.15
N LEU A 26 8.82 6.10 -3.36
CA LEU A 26 8.29 5.17 -4.36
C LEU A 26 7.76 5.87 -5.62
N ASP A 27 7.93 7.20 -5.71
CA ASP A 27 7.35 8.07 -6.75
C ASP A 27 5.83 7.88 -6.92
N LEU A 28 5.12 7.57 -5.83
CA LEU A 28 3.67 7.46 -5.79
C LEU A 28 3.06 8.85 -5.63
N LYS A 29 2.25 9.25 -6.61
CA LYS A 29 1.57 10.55 -6.65
C LYS A 29 0.07 10.37 -6.69
N ASP A 30 -0.66 11.41 -6.28
CA ASP A 30 -2.11 11.44 -6.43
C ASP A 30 -2.50 11.22 -7.90
N GLY A 31 -3.57 10.46 -8.11
CA GLY A 31 -4.02 10.02 -9.44
C GLY A 31 -3.22 8.88 -10.07
N ASN A 32 -2.17 8.34 -9.43
CA ASN A 32 -1.51 7.14 -9.94
C ASN A 32 -2.41 5.90 -9.79
N GLU A 33 -2.48 5.10 -10.85
CA GLU A 33 -3.02 3.75 -10.77
C GLU A 33 -1.95 2.81 -10.19
N VAL A 34 -2.37 1.95 -9.26
CA VAL A 34 -1.52 0.94 -8.66
C VAL A 34 -2.13 -0.44 -8.78
N GLU A 35 -1.28 -1.44 -8.94
CA GLU A 35 -1.63 -2.85 -8.85
C GLU A 35 -1.32 -3.38 -7.45
N ILE A 36 -2.24 -4.16 -6.88
CA ILE A 36 -2.10 -4.77 -5.56
C ILE A 36 -2.10 -6.29 -5.73
N GLU A 37 -1.00 -6.92 -5.34
CA GLU A 37 -0.84 -8.38 -5.37
C GLU A 37 -0.67 -8.93 -3.96
N GLN A 38 -1.31 -10.06 -3.67
CA GLN A 38 -1.04 -10.82 -2.45
C GLN A 38 0.22 -11.67 -2.64
N PHE A 39 1.04 -11.79 -1.60
CA PHE A 39 2.16 -12.71 -1.60
C PHE A 39 2.34 -13.39 -0.24
N THR A 40 2.96 -14.56 -0.26
CA THR A 40 3.40 -15.27 0.94
C THR A 40 4.89 -15.54 0.83
N CYS A 41 5.68 -15.13 1.82
CA CYS A 41 7.13 -15.36 1.84
C CYS A 41 7.57 -15.73 3.26
N GLY A 42 8.20 -16.90 3.43
CA GLY A 42 8.78 -17.31 4.71
C GLY A 42 7.78 -17.51 5.87
N GLY A 43 6.49 -17.65 5.57
CA GLY A 43 5.41 -17.76 6.57
C GLY A 43 4.63 -16.47 6.80
N ASP A 44 5.10 -15.34 6.26
CA ASP A 44 4.41 -14.06 6.34
C ASP A 44 3.56 -13.82 5.09
N ASN A 45 2.33 -13.36 5.31
CA ASN A 45 1.43 -12.89 4.25
C ASN A 45 1.56 -11.37 4.12
N GLY A 46 1.65 -10.88 2.89
CA GLY A 46 1.80 -9.46 2.62
C GLY A 46 1.05 -9.03 1.37
N LEU A 47 0.98 -7.71 1.21
CA LEU A 47 0.51 -7.04 0.00
C LEU A 47 1.68 -6.35 -0.65
N ARG A 48 1.84 -6.54 -1.96
CA ARG A 48 2.78 -5.79 -2.78
C ARG A 48 2.00 -4.79 -3.61
N ILE A 49 2.37 -3.52 -3.50
CA ILE A 49 1.78 -2.42 -4.27
C ILE A 49 2.81 -1.99 -5.32
N ARG A 50 2.40 -1.87 -6.58
CA ARG A 50 3.27 -1.41 -7.68
C ARG A 50 2.55 -0.37 -8.51
N LEU A 51 3.28 0.61 -9.03
CA LEU A 51 2.75 1.53 -10.04
C LEU A 51 2.37 0.76 -11.30
N LYS A 52 1.17 1.01 -11.79
CA LYS A 52 0.72 0.53 -13.08
C LYS A 52 1.21 1.52 -14.14
N LYS A 53 2.10 1.06 -15.03
CA LYS A 53 2.65 1.86 -16.13
C LYS A 53 1.66 1.99 -17.27
#